data_AF-A0A4Q3VZT5-F1
#
_entry.id   AF-A0A4Q3VZT5-F1
#
_cell.length_a   1.000
_cell.length_b   1.000
_cell.length_c   1.000
_cell.angle_alpha   90.00
_cell.angle_beta   90.00
_cell.angle_gamma   90.00
#
_symmetry.space_group_name_H-M   'P 1'
#
loop_
_entity.id
_entity.type
_entity.pdbx_description
1 polymer ?
#
loop_
_entity_poly.entity_id
_entity_poly.type
_entity_poly.pdbx_seq_one_letter_code
_entity_poly.pdbx_strand_id
1 'polypeptide(L)'
;LTVGLAEMYRVVKPGGSVVILEFSKPRGAVMKSAYGFYFSYLLPFIGKLVSKDRSAYTYLPESVKAFPDGEDFLNILQTVGFKSTEWHSLTFGISAIYVAKK
;
A
#
# COMPACT_ATOMS: atom_id res chain seq x y z
N LEU A 1 -1.73 -6.98 -9.90
CA LEU A 1 -0.53 -6.27 -9.40
C LEU A 1 0.67 -6.41 -10.35
N THR A 2 1.18 -7.63 -10.57
CA THR A 2 2.37 -7.89 -11.41
C THR A 2 2.29 -7.31 -12.83
N VAL A 3 1.14 -7.42 -13.50
CA VAL A 3 0.94 -6.84 -14.85
C VAL A 3 1.22 -5.34 -14.88
N GLY A 4 0.69 -4.58 -13.92
CA GLY A 4 0.92 -3.13 -13.84
C GLY A 4 2.38 -2.78 -13.53
N LEU A 5 3.01 -3.51 -12.61
CA LEU A 5 4.42 -3.31 -12.28
C LEU A 5 5.35 -3.65 -13.45
N ALA A 6 5.03 -4.71 -14.22
CA ALA A 6 5.76 -5.07 -15.43
C ALA A 6 5.66 -3.97 -16.50
N GLU A 7 4.51 -3.32 -16.60
CA GLU A 7 4.32 -2.18 -17.50
C GLU A 7 5.14 -0.96 -17.05
N MET A 8 5.18 -0.68 -15.74
CA MET A 8 6.09 0.34 -15.19
C MET A 8 7.56 0.01 -15.50
N TYR A 9 7.97 -1.24 -15.31
CA TYR A 9 9.33 -1.70 -15.66
C TYR A 9 9.62 -1.52 -17.14
N ARG A 10 8.67 -1.84 -18.03
CA ARG A 10 8.83 -1.73 -19.49
C ARG A 10 9.16 -0.30 -19.92
N VAL A 11 8.42 0.69 -19.40
CA VAL A 11 8.52 2.10 -19.84
C VAL A 11 9.67 2.88 -19.19
N VAL A 12 10.15 2.44 -18.03
CA VAL A 12 11.29 3.08 -17.36
C VAL A 12 12.58 2.82 -18.15
N LYS A 13 13.42 3.85 -18.28
CA LYS A 13 14.74 3.73 -18.91
C LYS A 13 15.68 2.89 -18.02
N PRO A 14 16.66 2.15 -18.59
CA PRO A 14 17.70 1.50 -17.80
C PRO A 14 18.38 2.49 -16.83
N GLY A 15 18.58 2.10 -15.57
CA GLY A 15 19.07 2.96 -14.49
C GLY A 15 18.03 3.92 -13.89
N GLY A 16 16.83 4.01 -14.47
CA GLY A 16 15.73 4.81 -13.97
C GLY A 16 15.10 4.21 -12.71
N SER A 17 14.45 5.06 -11.91
CA SER A 17 13.78 4.66 -10.67
C SER A 17 12.27 4.76 -10.77
N VAL A 18 11.59 3.84 -10.10
CA VAL A 18 10.16 3.88 -9.79
C VAL A 18 10.01 4.15 -8.31
N VAL A 19 9.13 5.09 -7.96
CA VAL A 19 8.79 5.43 -6.58
C VAL A 19 7.29 5.26 -6.42
N ILE A 20 6.88 4.38 -5.51
CA ILE A 20 5.48 4.02 -5.26
C ILE A 20 5.13 4.40 -3.82
N LEU A 21 4.14 5.28 -3.65
CA LEU A 21 3.53 5.56 -2.35
C LEU A 21 2.23 4.77 -2.26
N GLU A 22 2.12 3.89 -1.28
CA GLU A 22 0.92 3.08 -1.06
C GLU A 22 0.66 2.85 0.43
N PHE A 23 -0.57 2.53 0.80
CA PHE A 23 -0.90 2.05 2.13
C PHE A 23 -0.11 0.79 2.48
N SER A 24 0.19 0.67 3.77
CA SER A 24 0.95 -0.43 4.35
C SER A 24 0.26 -0.88 5.64
N LYS A 25 0.88 -1.81 6.36
CA LYS A 25 0.34 -2.32 7.62
C LYS A 25 1.03 -1.61 8.79
N PRO A 26 0.27 -0.96 9.69
CA PRO A 26 0.85 -0.28 10.83
C PRO A 26 1.70 -1.22 11.68
N ARG A 27 2.81 -0.69 12.21
CA ARG A 27 3.72 -1.43 13.09
C ARG A 27 3.49 -1.05 14.55
N GLY A 28 3.74 -1.99 15.46
CA GLY A 28 3.48 -1.84 16.88
C GLY A 28 2.01 -2.10 17.27
N ALA A 29 1.81 -2.68 18.46
CA ALA A 29 0.49 -3.13 18.91
C ALA A 29 -0.51 -1.97 19.08
N VAL A 30 -0.06 -0.83 19.60
CA VAL A 30 -0.89 0.35 19.84
C VAL A 30 -1.44 0.92 18.52
N MET A 31 -0.56 1.16 17.55
CA MET A 31 -0.99 1.73 16.27
C MET A 31 -1.87 0.75 15.48
N LYS A 32 -1.56 -0.55 15.49
CA LYS A 32 -2.44 -1.58 14.89
C LYS A 32 -3.85 -1.55 15.48
N SER A 33 -3.96 -1.45 16.80
CA SER A 33 -5.26 -1.41 17.49
C SER A 33 -6.02 -0.13 17.15
N ALA A 34 -5.37 1.04 17.22
CA ALA A 34 -6.00 2.32 16.87
C ALA A 34 -6.46 2.36 15.40
N TYR A 35 -5.62 1.86 14.49
CA TYR A 35 -5.93 1.76 13.06
C TYR A 35 -7.09 0.81 12.80
N GLY A 36 -7.09 -0.36 13.44
CA GLY A 36 -8.21 -1.31 13.37
C GLY A 36 -9.51 -0.68 13.87
N PHE A 37 -9.48 0.03 15.00
CA PHE A 37 -10.65 0.73 15.53
C PHE A 37 -11.19 1.79 14.54
N TYR A 38 -10.30 2.58 13.95
CA TYR A 38 -10.67 3.56 12.94
C TYR A 38 -11.41 2.91 11.76
N PHE A 39 -10.86 1.84 11.18
CA PHE A 39 -11.46 1.17 10.03
C PHE A 39 -12.73 0.37 10.37
N SER A 40 -12.82 -0.24 11.55
CA SER A 40 -13.97 -1.06 11.94
C SER A 40 -15.16 -0.25 12.44
N TYR A 41 -14.94 0.93 13.03
CA TYR A 41 -16.01 1.67 13.72
C TYR A 41 -16.17 3.10 13.20
N LEU A 42 -15.08 3.86 13.09
CA LEU A 42 -15.16 5.29 12.76
C LEU A 42 -15.45 5.52 11.28
N LEU A 43 -14.71 4.84 10.40
CA LEU A 43 -14.86 4.97 8.95
C LEU A 43 -16.27 4.55 8.47
N PRO A 44 -16.84 3.40 8.90
CA PRO A 44 -18.20 3.02 8.50
C PRO A 44 -19.27 3.95 9.07
N PHE A 45 -19.06 4.49 10.27
CA PHE A 45 -19.97 5.45 10.88
C PHE A 45 -20.02 6.76 10.10
N ILE A 46 -18.86 7.33 9.76
CA ILE A 46 -18.77 8.54 8.92
C ILE A 46 -19.32 8.26 7.52
N GLY A 47 -18.98 7.12 6.92
CA GLY A 47 -19.49 6.72 5.60
C GLY A 47 -21.02 6.66 5.55
N LYS A 48 -21.67 6.15 6.62
CA LYS A 48 -23.14 6.15 6.75
C LYS A 48 -23.75 7.55 6.86
N LEU A 49 -23.03 8.51 7.44
CA LEU A 49 -23.52 9.88 7.65
C LEU A 49 -23.31 10.79 6.44
N VAL A 50 -22.19 10.63 5.72
CA VAL A 50 -21.76 11.56 4.66
C VAL A 50 -22.09 11.06 3.26
N SER A 51 -22.14 9.74 3.03
CA SER A 51 -22.27 9.18 1.68
C SER A 51 -23.49 8.27 1.52
N LYS A 52 -24.17 8.38 0.37
CA LYS A 52 -25.15 7.38 -0.09
C LYS A 52 -24.47 6.11 -0.63
N ASP A 53 -23.18 6.18 -0.93
CA ASP A 53 -22.39 5.05 -1.44
C ASP A 53 -21.59 4.40 -0.31
N ARG A 54 -22.15 3.33 0.25
CA ARG A 54 -21.53 2.54 1.31
C ARG A 54 -20.35 1.69 0.81
N SER A 55 -20.25 1.45 -0.51
CA SER A 55 -19.32 0.47 -1.06
C SER A 55 -17.85 0.94 -0.98
N ALA A 56 -17.60 2.23 -1.21
CA ALA A 56 -16.26 2.82 -1.16
C ALA A 56 -15.61 2.71 0.23
N TYR A 57 -16.42 2.79 1.29
CA TYR A 57 -15.94 2.73 2.68
C TYR A 57 -15.70 1.30 3.17
N THR A 58 -16.20 0.29 2.44
CA THR A 58 -15.84 -1.12 2.64
C THR A 58 -14.61 -1.48 1.81
N TYR A 59 -14.57 -1.00 0.56
CA TYR A 59 -13.48 -1.30 -0.37
C TYR A 59 -12.11 -0.85 0.14
N LEU A 60 -12.00 0.35 0.72
CA LEU A 60 -10.72 0.87 1.19
C LEU A 60 -10.05 -0.01 2.27
N PRO A 61 -10.71 -0.35 3.40
CA PRO A 61 -10.12 -1.28 4.37
C PRO A 61 -9.75 -2.64 3.77
N GLU A 62 -10.59 -3.16 2.86
CA GLU A 62 -10.34 -4.43 2.19
C GLU A 62 -9.11 -4.39 1.27
N SER A 63 -8.96 -3.32 0.49
CA SER A 63 -7.84 -3.14 -0.43
C SER A 63 -6.52 -2.97 0.32
N VAL A 64 -6.51 -2.19 1.40
CA VAL A 64 -5.33 -2.04 2.28
C VAL A 64 -4.92 -3.38 2.89
N LYS A 65 -5.89 -4.20 3.32
CA LYS A 65 -5.61 -5.52 3.90
C LYS A 65 -5.08 -6.51 2.86
N ALA A 66 -5.57 -6.44 1.63
CA ALA A 66 -5.18 -7.32 0.54
C ALA A 66 -3.81 -6.94 -0.09
N PHE A 67 -3.38 -5.69 0.03
CA PHE A 67 -2.13 -5.24 -0.56
C PHE A 67 -0.91 -5.87 0.14
N PRO A 68 0.09 -6.40 -0.61
CA PRO A 68 1.34 -6.87 -0.02
C PRO A 68 2.13 -5.68 0.51
N ASP A 69 2.70 -5.80 1.70
CA ASP A 69 3.42 -4.71 2.34
C ASP A 69 4.84 -5.13 2.74
N GLY A 70 5.73 -4.16 2.81
CA GLY A 70 7.11 -4.42 3.18
C GLY A 70 7.77 -5.39 2.22
N GLU A 71 8.32 -6.48 2.76
CA GLU A 71 9.24 -7.38 2.04
C GLU A 71 8.49 -8.14 0.95
N ASP A 72 7.23 -8.46 1.21
CA ASP A 72 6.36 -9.12 0.25
C ASP A 72 6.22 -8.27 -1.02
N PHE A 73 6.13 -6.95 -0.89
CA PHE A 73 6.04 -6.07 -2.06
C PHE A 73 7.40 -5.88 -2.76
N LEU A 74 8.52 -5.82 -2.01
CA LEU A 74 9.85 -5.82 -2.63
C LEU A 74 10.11 -7.09 -3.43
N ASN A 75 9.74 -8.26 -2.89
CA ASN A 75 9.88 -9.55 -3.57
C ASN A 75 9.10 -9.57 -4.89
N ILE A 76 7.92 -8.96 -4.93
CA ILE A 76 7.13 -8.83 -6.16
C ILE A 76 7.84 -7.90 -7.17
N LEU A 77 8.35 -6.76 -6.72
CA LEU A 77 9.13 -5.84 -7.57
C LEU A 77 10.38 -6.52 -8.16
N GLN A 78 11.10 -7.28 -7.35
CA GLN A 78 12.28 -8.05 -7.78
C GLN A 78 11.92 -9.15 -8.78
N THR A 79 10.80 -9.84 -8.56
CA THR A 79 10.26 -10.87 -9.49
C THR A 79 9.93 -10.27 -10.86
N VAL A 80 9.45 -9.02 -10.90
CA VAL A 80 9.18 -8.28 -12.15
C VAL A 80 10.47 -7.89 -12.89
N GLY A 81 11.59 -7.78 -12.20
CA GLY A 81 12.90 -7.49 -12.78
C GLY A 81 13.61 -6.27 -12.18
N PHE A 82 12.93 -5.50 -11.33
CA PHE A 82 13.56 -4.37 -10.65
C PHE A 82 14.70 -4.84 -9.72
N LYS A 83 15.65 -3.94 -9.50
CA LYS A 83 16.86 -4.10 -8.66
C LYS A 83 16.93 -2.96 -7.65
N SER A 84 17.83 -3.09 -6.67
CA SER A 84 18.05 -2.08 -5.63
C SER A 84 16.74 -1.61 -4.99
N THR A 85 15.92 -2.56 -4.55
CA THR A 85 14.58 -2.29 -4.01
C THR A 85 14.65 -1.98 -2.52
N GLU A 86 14.02 -0.90 -2.09
CA GLU A 86 13.92 -0.51 -0.68
C GLU A 86 12.53 0.02 -0.36
N TRP A 87 12.13 -0.01 0.92
CA TRP A 87 10.96 0.73 1.39
C TRP A 87 11.27 1.60 2.59
N HIS A 88 10.46 2.64 2.75
CA HIS A 88 10.44 3.52 3.92
C HIS A 88 9.02 3.60 4.46
N SER A 89 8.85 3.19 5.72
CA SER A 89 7.54 3.28 6.37
C SER A 89 7.28 4.72 6.84
N LEU A 90 6.06 5.19 6.60
CA LEU A 90 5.58 6.50 6.99
C LEU A 90 4.50 6.36 8.05
N THR A 91 4.38 7.37 8.93
CA THR A 91 3.32 7.47 9.94
C THR A 91 3.07 6.14 10.65
N PHE A 92 4.12 5.58 11.27
CA PHE A 92 4.06 4.31 12.00
C PHE A 92 3.58 3.10 11.18
N GLY A 93 3.78 3.13 9.86
CA GLY A 93 3.44 2.03 8.95
C GLY A 93 2.04 2.10 8.34
N ILE A 94 1.32 3.21 8.50
CA ILE A 94 0.06 3.41 7.79
C ILE A 94 0.28 3.40 6.27
N SER A 95 1.37 4.00 5.81
CA SER A 95 1.79 3.98 4.41
C SER A 95 3.28 3.72 4.30
N ALA A 96 3.74 3.42 3.07
CA ALA A 96 5.14 3.23 2.76
C ALA A 96 5.47 3.80 1.38
N ILE A 97 6.70 4.28 1.26
CA ILE A 97 7.32 4.60 -0.03
C ILE A 97 8.19 3.41 -0.42
N TYR A 98 8.02 2.89 -1.62
CA TYR A 98 8.87 1.86 -2.21
C TYR A 98 9.67 2.47 -3.35
N VAL A 99 10.98 2.23 -3.36
CA VAL A 99 11.89 2.68 -4.40
C VAL A 99 12.50 1.46 -5.08
N ALA A 100 12.52 1.46 -6.41
CA ALA A 100 13.01 0.35 -7.21
C ALA A 100 13.70 0.87 -8.48
N LYS A 101 14.84 0.28 -8.86
CA LYS A 101 15.61 0.67 -10.06
C LYS A 101 15.50 -0.37 -11.16
N LYS A 102 15.48 0.06 -12.42
CA LYS A 102 15.58 -0.81 -13.59
C LYS A 102 17.04 -1.10 -13.93
#